data_AF-A0A9W8BCT1-F1
#
_entry.id   AF-A0A9W8BCT1-F1
#
_cell.length_a   1.000
_cell.length_b   1.000
_cell.length_c   1.000
_cell.angle_alpha   90.00
_cell.angle_beta   90.00
_cell.angle_gamma   90.00
#
_symmetry.space_group_name_H-M   'P 1'
#
loop_
_entity.id
_entity.type
_entity.pdbx_description
1 polymer ?
#
loop_
_entity_poly.entity_id
_entity_poly.type
_entity_poly.pdbx_seq_one_letter_code
_entity_poly.pdbx_strand_id
1 'polypeptide(L)'
;LRNLLLSAYPREMRLPEPLTPNLKIDLLPDVSRSPGIPFDYAVALDHGQLKSGLERFLSTQSPASFAKDAAGKLFATGAPAATVATESCSSIERYHGGLINAFVLHTVVIITDISDSVARETAQRVALDMFKSILSEAGPEGRYLMVNAISNQLRFPSSHTYLCSRMILALFSKSEERVRECIARVLIERILVNRPFPWGLLVTLIELLRNPYYSFWNHEFTQRSPQIVEILTAVAKSIHPGDARSQPAGAPSHGHSAQAPQTLVQSPP
;
A
#
# COMPACT_ATOMS: atom_id res chain seq x y z
N LEU A 1 12.81 -4.24 8.29
CA LEU A 1 13.81 -3.76 7.30
C LEU A 1 13.17 -3.10 6.07
N ARG A 2 12.27 -3.76 5.33
CA ARG A 2 11.63 -3.23 4.11
C ARG A 2 11.07 -1.80 4.26
N ASN A 3 10.33 -1.53 5.33
CA ASN A 3 9.77 -0.19 5.55
C ASN A 3 10.84 0.89 5.72
N LEU A 4 11.97 0.58 6.37
CA LEU A 4 13.07 1.53 6.53
C LEU A 4 13.60 1.99 5.17
N LEU A 5 13.74 1.06 4.21
CA LEU A 5 14.15 1.37 2.84
C LEU A 5 13.09 2.17 2.09
N LEU A 6 11.81 1.76 2.18
CA LEU A 6 10.72 2.40 1.45
C LEU A 6 10.27 3.74 2.04
N SER A 7 10.69 4.04 3.27
CA SER A 7 10.51 5.33 3.93
C SER A 7 11.60 6.34 3.59
N ALA A 8 12.63 5.97 2.83
CA ALA A 8 13.64 6.92 2.38
C ALA A 8 13.09 7.85 1.28
N TYR A 9 13.44 9.14 1.35
CA TYR A 9 13.03 10.17 0.40
C TYR A 9 14.14 11.23 0.22
N PRO A 10 14.13 12.02 -0.87
CA PRO A 10 15.13 13.07 -1.12
C PRO A 10 15.18 14.10 0.02
N ARG A 11 16.38 14.55 0.41
CA ARG A 11 16.57 15.43 1.58
C ARG A 11 15.90 16.80 1.41
N GLU A 12 15.75 17.24 0.18
CA GLU A 12 15.20 18.54 -0.19
C GLU A 12 13.66 18.54 -0.16
N MET A 13 13.04 17.36 -0.11
CA MET A 13 11.58 17.20 -0.14
C MET A 13 10.98 17.45 1.24
N ARG A 14 9.94 18.29 1.28
CA ARG A 14 9.11 18.48 2.47
C ARG A 14 7.87 17.61 2.35
N LEU A 15 7.82 16.56 3.17
CA LEU A 15 6.65 15.67 3.18
C LEU A 15 5.46 16.39 3.84
N PRO A 16 4.30 16.46 3.18
CA PRO A 16 3.08 16.87 3.86
C PRO A 16 2.71 15.82 4.91
N GLU A 17 2.12 16.25 6.02
CA GLU A 17 1.66 15.33 7.05
C GLU A 17 0.56 14.40 6.49
N PRO A 18 0.74 13.07 6.51
CA PRO A 18 -0.25 12.12 5.97
C PRO A 18 -1.65 12.27 6.59
N LEU A 19 -1.71 12.76 7.83
CA LEU A 19 -2.94 12.89 8.63
C LEU A 19 -3.67 14.21 8.39
N THR A 20 -3.14 15.10 7.56
CA THR A 20 -3.81 16.37 7.25
C THR A 20 -5.21 16.08 6.69
N PRO A 21 -6.29 16.59 7.32
CA PRO A 21 -7.64 16.33 6.86
C PRO A 21 -7.81 16.88 5.43
N ASN A 22 -8.49 16.10 4.58
CA ASN A 22 -8.75 16.44 3.17
C ASN A 22 -7.47 16.66 2.33
N LEU A 23 -6.37 15.97 2.66
CA LEU A 23 -5.16 15.97 1.85
C LEU A 23 -5.46 15.42 0.44
N LYS A 24 -5.46 16.31 -0.56
CA LYS A 24 -5.61 15.94 -1.96
C LYS A 24 -4.24 15.66 -2.56
N ILE A 25 -3.91 14.38 -2.73
CA ILE A 25 -2.64 13.93 -3.32
C ILE A 25 -2.45 14.56 -4.71
N ASP A 26 -3.52 14.68 -5.49
CA ASP A 26 -3.52 15.25 -6.84
C ASP A 26 -2.95 16.69 -6.90
N LEU A 27 -3.03 17.43 -5.80
CA LEU A 27 -2.60 18.84 -5.74
C LEU A 27 -1.13 19.01 -5.33
N LEU A 28 -0.44 17.92 -4.98
CA LEU A 28 0.95 18.00 -4.58
C LEU A 28 1.84 18.21 -5.82
N PRO A 29 2.80 19.15 -5.79
CA PRO A 29 3.64 19.46 -6.95
C PRO A 29 4.48 18.25 -7.39
N ASP A 30 4.98 17.50 -6.40
CA ASP A 30 5.88 16.37 -6.61
C ASP A 30 5.19 15.11 -7.18
N VAL A 31 3.86 15.08 -7.22
CA VAL A 31 3.10 13.92 -7.73
C VAL A 31 3.24 13.76 -9.24
N SER A 32 3.65 14.80 -9.96
CA SER A 32 3.98 14.70 -11.38
C SER A 32 5.39 14.16 -11.64
N ARG A 33 6.28 14.15 -10.65
CA ARG A 33 7.69 13.82 -10.82
C ARG A 33 7.96 12.33 -10.64
N SER A 34 8.58 11.71 -11.64
CA SER A 34 9.02 10.32 -11.54
C SER A 34 10.28 10.19 -10.68
N PRO A 35 10.31 9.22 -9.75
CA PRO A 35 11.48 8.97 -8.91
C PRO A 35 12.60 8.29 -9.70
N GLY A 36 13.86 8.60 -9.39
CA GLY A 36 15.00 7.91 -9.98
C GLY A 36 15.04 6.42 -9.59
N ILE A 37 15.34 5.55 -10.55
CA ILE A 37 15.55 4.11 -10.35
C ILE A 37 17.04 3.83 -10.59
N PRO A 38 17.83 3.50 -9.54
CA PRO A 38 19.29 3.38 -9.66
C PRO A 38 19.76 1.99 -10.11
N PHE A 39 18.84 1.12 -10.56
CA PHE A 39 19.14 -0.27 -10.93
C PHE A 39 18.41 -0.65 -12.21
N ASP A 40 18.99 -1.57 -12.96
CA ASP A 40 18.37 -2.13 -14.15
C ASP A 40 17.39 -3.25 -13.76
N TYR A 41 16.10 -2.95 -13.81
CA TYR A 41 15.03 -3.92 -13.59
C TYR A 41 14.57 -4.60 -14.89
N ALA A 42 14.99 -4.10 -16.05
CA ALA A 42 14.50 -4.59 -17.35
C ALA A 42 15.07 -5.98 -17.67
N VAL A 43 16.28 -6.29 -17.20
CA VAL A 43 16.93 -7.62 -17.38
C VAL A 43 16.01 -8.77 -16.97
N ALA A 44 15.33 -8.65 -15.83
CA ALA A 44 14.40 -9.68 -15.38
C ALA A 44 13.23 -9.89 -16.35
N LEU A 45 12.72 -8.81 -16.95
CA LEU A 45 11.61 -8.86 -17.91
C LEU A 45 12.01 -9.36 -19.28
N ASP A 46 13.25 -9.07 -19.68
CA ASP A 46 13.83 -9.59 -20.92
C ASP A 46 14.01 -11.11 -20.82
N HIS A 47 14.52 -11.60 -19.68
CA HIS A 47 14.61 -13.04 -19.40
C HIS A 47 13.22 -13.70 -19.36
N GLY A 48 12.22 -13.01 -18.78
CA GLY A 48 10.83 -13.48 -18.76
C GLY A 48 10.10 -13.34 -20.10
N GLN A 49 10.69 -12.69 -21.10
CA GLN A 49 10.05 -12.33 -22.39
C GLN A 49 8.68 -11.66 -22.19
N LEU A 50 8.60 -10.72 -21.24
CA LEU A 50 7.37 -9.99 -20.90
C LEU A 50 7.43 -8.50 -21.27
N LYS A 51 8.64 -7.93 -21.44
CA LYS A 51 8.85 -6.50 -21.64
C LYS A 51 8.11 -5.95 -22.87
N SER A 52 8.48 -6.43 -24.06
CA SER A 52 7.89 -5.97 -25.32
C SER A 52 6.40 -6.30 -25.45
N GLY A 53 5.99 -7.45 -24.91
CA GLY A 53 4.58 -7.84 -24.85
C GLY A 53 3.76 -6.89 -24.00
N LEU A 54 4.27 -6.49 -22.83
CA LEU A 54 3.62 -5.54 -21.94
C LEU A 54 3.49 -4.16 -22.59
N GLU A 55 4.57 -3.63 -23.15
CA GLU A 55 4.57 -2.34 -23.84
C GLU A 55 3.54 -2.32 -24.98
N ARG A 56 3.56 -3.35 -25.83
CA ARG A 56 2.59 -3.51 -26.92
C ARG A 56 1.16 -3.61 -26.39
N PHE A 57 0.94 -4.37 -25.33
CA PHE A 57 -0.39 -4.59 -24.76
C PHE A 57 -0.96 -3.29 -24.17
N LEU A 58 -0.17 -2.51 -23.44
CA LEU A 58 -0.61 -1.22 -22.89
C LEU A 58 -0.97 -0.22 -23.99
N SER A 59 -0.29 -0.26 -25.14
CA SER A 59 -0.59 0.63 -26.27
C SER A 59 -1.75 0.15 -27.15
N THR A 60 -1.85 -1.14 -27.43
CA THR A 60 -2.75 -1.69 -28.47
C THR A 60 -3.88 -2.57 -27.93
N GLN A 61 -3.88 -2.85 -26.62
CA GLN A 61 -4.81 -3.77 -25.95
C GLN A 61 -4.84 -5.18 -26.56
N SER A 62 -3.76 -5.54 -27.28
CA SER A 62 -3.64 -6.78 -28.04
C SER A 62 -2.31 -7.47 -27.72
N PRO A 63 -2.27 -8.81 -27.55
CA PRO A 63 -3.42 -9.73 -27.61
C PRO A 63 -4.25 -9.71 -26.32
N ALA A 64 -5.55 -10.00 -26.41
CA ALA A 64 -6.42 -10.10 -25.23
C ALA A 64 -6.00 -11.24 -24.27
N SER A 65 -5.26 -12.24 -24.75
CA SER A 65 -4.71 -13.32 -23.92
C SER A 65 -3.53 -12.90 -23.06
N PHE A 66 -2.96 -11.70 -23.29
CA PHE A 66 -1.69 -11.29 -22.67
C PHE A 66 -1.72 -11.39 -21.15
N ALA A 67 -2.80 -10.96 -20.49
CA ALA A 67 -2.90 -11.01 -19.02
C ALA A 67 -2.77 -12.44 -18.48
N LYS A 68 -3.40 -13.41 -19.15
CA LYS A 68 -3.35 -14.83 -18.79
C LYS A 68 -1.97 -15.43 -19.08
N ASP A 69 -1.41 -15.12 -20.24
CA ASP A 69 -0.07 -15.58 -20.62
C ASP A 69 1.01 -15.03 -19.67
N ALA A 70 0.86 -13.76 -19.28
CA ALA A 70 1.71 -13.11 -18.28
C ALA A 70 1.55 -13.75 -16.91
N ALA A 71 0.32 -14.00 -16.43
CA ALA A 71 0.08 -14.71 -15.18
C ALA A 71 0.77 -16.09 -15.17
N GLY A 72 0.66 -16.84 -16.27
CA GLY A 72 1.32 -18.13 -16.41
C GLY A 72 2.84 -18.06 -16.26
N LYS A 73 3.48 -17.03 -16.81
CA LYS A 73 4.94 -16.81 -16.69
C LYS A 73 5.36 -16.26 -15.32
N LEU A 74 4.58 -15.34 -14.74
CA LEU A 74 4.85 -14.72 -13.44
C LEU A 74 4.73 -15.73 -12.30
N PHE A 75 3.79 -16.66 -12.44
CA PHE A 75 3.45 -17.66 -11.45
C PHE A 75 3.91 -19.08 -11.82
N ALA A 76 4.72 -19.20 -12.88
CA ALA A 76 5.37 -20.46 -13.22
C ALA A 76 6.24 -20.90 -12.04
N THR A 77 5.92 -22.05 -11.48
CA THR A 77 6.80 -22.74 -10.54
C THR A 77 8.00 -23.22 -11.33
N GLY A 78 9.19 -22.76 -10.98
CA GLY A 78 10.41 -23.37 -11.50
C GLY A 78 10.36 -24.86 -11.25
N ALA A 79 10.42 -25.67 -12.32
CA ALA A 79 10.71 -27.09 -12.15
C ALA A 79 11.98 -27.20 -11.31
N PRO A 80 12.09 -28.17 -10.37
CA PRO A 80 13.31 -28.32 -9.59
C PRO A 80 14.42 -28.57 -10.61
N ALA A 81 15.34 -27.61 -10.74
CA ALA A 81 16.59 -27.86 -11.43
C ALA A 81 17.25 -29.01 -10.67
N ALA A 82 17.17 -30.21 -11.23
CA ALA A 82 17.94 -31.35 -10.80
C ALA A 82 19.40 -31.00 -11.07
N THR A 83 20.07 -30.36 -10.12
CA THR A 83 21.54 -30.28 -10.06
C THR A 83 21.98 -29.79 -8.69
N VAL A 84 22.49 -30.75 -7.93
CA VAL A 84 23.51 -30.66 -6.87
C VAL A 84 23.10 -29.91 -5.60
N ALA A 85 22.89 -30.72 -4.57
CA ALA A 85 22.84 -30.34 -3.18
C ALA A 85 24.13 -29.59 -2.77
N THR A 86 23.98 -28.32 -2.43
CA THR A 86 24.84 -27.65 -1.45
C THR A 86 23.94 -26.92 -0.46
N GLU A 87 24.13 -27.27 0.81
CA GLU A 87 23.39 -26.84 1.98
C GLU A 87 23.24 -25.32 2.05
N SER A 88 22.08 -24.84 1.66
CA SER A 88 21.53 -23.57 2.09
C SER A 88 20.02 -23.68 1.94
N CYS A 89 19.28 -23.16 2.91
CA CYS A 89 17.83 -23.22 2.99
C CYS A 89 17.18 -22.44 1.82
N SER A 90 17.20 -23.00 0.62
CA SER A 90 16.39 -22.52 -0.51
C SER A 90 15.02 -23.16 -0.40
N SER A 91 14.17 -22.54 0.42
CA SER A 91 12.72 -22.70 0.27
C SER A 91 12.40 -22.63 -1.21
N ILE A 92 11.86 -23.70 -1.78
CA ILE A 92 11.43 -23.82 -3.18
C ILE A 92 10.65 -22.54 -3.52
N GLU A 93 11.29 -21.57 -4.17
CA GLU A 93 10.64 -20.33 -4.55
C GLU A 93 9.67 -20.71 -5.66
N ARG A 94 8.41 -20.97 -5.28
CA ARG A 94 7.35 -21.34 -6.24
C ARG A 94 7.04 -20.21 -7.23
N TYR A 95 7.60 -19.02 -6.99
CA TYR A 95 7.31 -17.79 -7.70
C TYR A 95 8.59 -16.99 -7.94
N HIS A 96 8.73 -16.42 -9.13
CA HIS A 96 9.83 -15.52 -9.46
C HIS A 96 9.56 -14.11 -8.88
N GLY A 97 9.83 -13.91 -7.59
CA GLY A 97 9.58 -12.63 -6.90
C GLY A 97 10.23 -11.42 -7.58
N GLY A 98 11.46 -11.59 -8.09
CA GLY A 98 12.16 -10.55 -8.87
C GLY A 98 11.41 -10.17 -10.16
N LEU A 99 10.87 -11.15 -10.89
CA LEU A 99 10.12 -10.93 -12.12
C LEU A 99 8.80 -10.20 -11.85
N ILE A 100 8.07 -10.57 -10.80
CA ILE A 100 6.82 -9.90 -10.39
C ILE A 100 7.08 -8.44 -10.04
N ASN A 101 8.14 -8.17 -9.25
CA ASN A 101 8.52 -6.81 -8.90
C ASN A 101 8.91 -5.98 -10.13
N ALA A 102 9.68 -6.56 -11.05
CA ALA A 102 10.07 -5.89 -12.29
C ALA A 102 8.85 -5.61 -13.19
N PHE A 103 7.91 -6.56 -13.28
CA PHE A 103 6.70 -6.43 -14.11
C PHE A 103 5.81 -5.27 -13.63
N VAL A 104 5.57 -5.19 -12.32
CA VAL A 104 4.86 -4.05 -11.74
C VAL A 104 5.59 -2.75 -11.98
N LEU A 105 6.88 -2.71 -11.68
CA LEU A 105 7.67 -1.49 -11.79
C LEU A 105 7.68 -0.98 -13.23
N HIS A 106 7.89 -1.86 -14.21
CA HIS A 106 7.87 -1.49 -15.63
C HIS A 106 6.51 -0.98 -16.08
N THR A 107 5.42 -1.61 -15.65
CA THR A 107 4.06 -1.14 -15.93
C THR A 107 3.87 0.30 -15.43
N VAL A 108 4.31 0.57 -14.20
CA VAL A 108 4.23 1.91 -13.60
C VAL A 108 5.07 2.91 -14.38
N VAL A 109 6.32 2.56 -14.70
CA VAL A 109 7.24 3.43 -15.44
C VAL A 109 6.67 3.81 -16.79
N ILE A 110 6.24 2.83 -17.61
CA ILE A 110 5.63 3.08 -18.93
C ILE A 110 4.47 4.06 -18.81
N ILE A 111 3.54 3.80 -17.90
CA ILE A 111 2.33 4.63 -17.75
C ILE A 111 2.68 6.06 -17.32
N THR A 112 3.65 6.22 -16.42
CA THR A 112 4.06 7.56 -15.94
C THR A 112 4.89 8.34 -16.94
N ASP A 113 5.51 7.66 -17.91
CA ASP A 113 6.31 8.28 -18.98
C ASP A 113 5.43 8.79 -20.15
N ILE A 114 4.19 8.29 -20.28
CA ILE A 114 3.25 8.77 -21.29
C ILE A 114 2.89 10.24 -21.03
N SER A 115 3.34 11.10 -21.94
CA SER A 115 3.09 12.55 -21.89
C SER A 115 1.63 12.91 -22.14
N ASP A 116 0.99 12.25 -23.11
CA ASP A 116 -0.41 12.52 -23.44
C ASP A 116 -1.37 12.05 -22.33
N SER A 117 -2.24 12.94 -21.87
CA SER A 117 -3.11 12.67 -20.72
C SER A 117 -4.15 11.60 -21.02
N VAL A 118 -4.71 11.58 -22.25
CA VAL A 118 -5.77 10.65 -22.64
C VAL A 118 -5.22 9.24 -22.84
N ALA A 119 -4.06 9.12 -23.50
CA ALA A 119 -3.32 7.88 -23.65
C ALA A 119 -2.90 7.32 -22.29
N ARG A 120 -2.41 8.17 -21.39
CA ARG A 120 -2.03 7.78 -20.03
C ARG A 120 -3.21 7.25 -19.22
N GLU A 121 -4.36 7.93 -19.24
CA GLU A 121 -5.56 7.43 -18.57
C GLU A 121 -6.04 6.09 -19.18
N THR A 122 -5.96 5.96 -20.50
CA THR A 122 -6.30 4.70 -21.18
C THR A 122 -5.37 3.57 -20.77
N ALA A 123 -4.06 3.79 -20.77
CA ALA A 123 -3.07 2.81 -20.31
C ALA A 123 -3.27 2.44 -18.83
N GLN A 124 -3.66 3.39 -17.97
CA GLN A 124 -4.03 3.14 -16.58
C GLN A 124 -5.21 2.19 -16.44
N ARG A 125 -6.29 2.41 -17.23
CA ARG A 125 -7.45 1.50 -17.21
C ARG A 125 -7.07 0.09 -17.70
N VAL A 126 -6.31 0.01 -18.79
CA VAL A 126 -5.84 -1.28 -19.34
C VAL A 126 -4.98 -2.03 -18.33
N ALA A 127 -4.04 -1.36 -17.67
CA ALA A 127 -3.21 -1.97 -16.63
C ALA A 127 -4.03 -2.40 -15.41
N LEU A 128 -5.03 -1.60 -15.00
CA LEU A 128 -5.93 -1.96 -13.91
C LEU A 128 -6.71 -3.24 -14.22
N ASP A 129 -7.27 -3.35 -15.43
CA ASP A 129 -8.03 -4.53 -15.86
C ASP A 129 -7.12 -5.76 -15.99
N MET A 130 -5.89 -5.57 -16.48
CA MET A 130 -4.85 -6.60 -16.50
C MET A 130 -4.52 -7.10 -15.10
N PHE A 131 -4.19 -6.22 -14.16
CA PHE A 131 -3.87 -6.62 -12.79
C PHE A 131 -5.06 -7.26 -12.08
N LYS A 132 -6.28 -6.78 -12.33
CA LYS A 132 -7.51 -7.41 -11.81
C LYS A 132 -7.64 -8.84 -12.31
N SER A 133 -7.48 -9.07 -13.63
CA SER A 133 -7.52 -10.42 -14.22
C SER A 133 -6.45 -11.34 -13.62
N ILE A 134 -5.19 -10.87 -13.54
CA ILE A 134 -4.07 -11.62 -12.96
C ILE A 134 -4.36 -11.97 -11.48
N LEU A 135 -4.84 -11.01 -10.68
CA LEU A 135 -5.13 -11.22 -9.26
C LEU A 135 -6.29 -12.18 -9.04
N SER A 136 -7.32 -12.15 -9.87
CA SER A 136 -8.45 -13.10 -9.78
C SER A 136 -8.05 -14.53 -10.14
N GLU A 137 -7.13 -14.74 -11.08
CA GLU A 137 -6.66 -16.09 -11.42
C GLU A 137 -5.58 -16.59 -10.46
N ALA A 138 -4.88 -15.69 -9.77
CA ALA A 138 -3.76 -16.04 -8.89
C ALA A 138 -4.19 -16.78 -7.60
N GLY A 139 -3.36 -17.76 -7.23
CA GLY A 139 -3.39 -18.37 -5.90
C GLY A 139 -3.11 -17.37 -4.77
N PRO A 140 -3.31 -17.74 -3.50
CA PRO A 140 -3.11 -16.84 -2.36
C PRO A 140 -1.70 -16.25 -2.29
N GLU A 141 -0.67 -17.05 -2.57
CA GLU A 141 0.74 -16.61 -2.56
C GLU A 141 1.04 -15.65 -3.72
N GLY A 142 0.61 -15.97 -4.94
CA GLY A 142 0.76 -15.09 -6.10
C GLY A 142 0.07 -13.74 -5.91
N ARG A 143 -1.16 -13.72 -5.37
CA ARG A 143 -1.87 -12.49 -5.01
C ARG A 143 -1.08 -11.66 -4.00
N TYR A 144 -0.58 -12.30 -2.95
CA TYR A 144 0.21 -11.63 -1.92
C TYR A 144 1.48 -10.99 -2.49
N LEU A 145 2.24 -11.71 -3.31
CA LEU A 145 3.45 -11.19 -3.96
C LEU A 145 3.16 -10.02 -4.91
N MET A 146 2.12 -10.15 -5.72
CA MET A 146 1.67 -9.14 -6.67
C MET A 146 1.23 -7.84 -5.98
N VAL A 147 0.39 -7.95 -4.96
CA VAL A 147 -0.06 -6.79 -4.17
C VAL A 147 1.12 -6.15 -3.41
N ASN A 148 2.06 -6.95 -2.91
CA ASN A 148 3.29 -6.44 -2.31
C ASN A 148 4.14 -5.66 -3.33
N ALA A 149 4.28 -6.17 -4.55
CA ALA A 149 5.03 -5.51 -5.61
C ALA A 149 4.44 -4.12 -5.96
N ILE A 150 3.11 -4.01 -6.03
CA ILE A 150 2.42 -2.72 -6.21
C ILE A 150 2.63 -1.83 -4.99
N SER A 151 2.47 -2.39 -3.79
CA SER A 151 2.61 -1.64 -2.53
C SER A 151 4.05 -1.16 -2.29
N ASN A 152 5.07 -1.82 -2.83
CA ASN A 152 6.46 -1.40 -2.73
C ASN A 152 6.69 -0.02 -3.37
N GLN A 153 5.83 0.39 -4.32
CA GLN A 153 5.91 1.69 -4.96
C GLN A 153 5.25 2.82 -4.15
N LEU A 154 4.51 2.49 -3.08
CA LEU A 154 3.90 3.47 -2.17
C LEU A 154 4.96 4.05 -1.21
N ARG A 155 5.76 5.01 -1.70
CA ARG A 155 6.94 5.58 -1.00
C ARG A 155 6.70 7.03 -0.58
N PHE A 156 7.41 7.98 -1.16
CA PHE A 156 7.22 9.42 -0.98
C PHE A 156 6.39 9.99 -2.15
N PRO A 157 5.87 11.24 -2.06
CA PRO A 157 5.14 11.89 -3.14
C PRO A 157 5.91 11.82 -4.47
N SER A 158 5.35 11.11 -5.44
CA SER A 158 5.92 10.91 -6.79
C SER A 158 4.84 10.38 -7.73
N SER A 159 5.10 10.42 -9.04
CA SER A 159 4.18 9.87 -10.05
C SER A 159 3.90 8.39 -9.84
N HIS A 160 4.91 7.62 -9.42
CA HIS A 160 4.78 6.19 -9.12
C HIS A 160 3.87 5.95 -7.91
N THR A 161 4.14 6.63 -6.80
CA THR A 161 3.32 6.53 -5.58
C THR A 161 1.88 6.89 -5.88
N TYR A 162 1.66 7.95 -6.65
CA TYR A 162 0.33 8.40 -7.03
C TYR A 162 -0.43 7.37 -7.87
N LEU A 163 0.20 6.87 -8.93
CA LEU A 163 -0.39 5.83 -9.79
C LEU A 163 -0.71 4.57 -8.98
N CYS A 164 0.24 4.07 -8.19
CA CYS A 164 0.06 2.85 -7.40
C CYS A 164 -0.99 3.02 -6.30
N SER A 165 -1.09 4.20 -5.68
CA SER A 165 -2.14 4.49 -4.69
C SER A 165 -3.52 4.38 -5.33
N ARG A 166 -3.73 5.05 -6.47
CA ARG A 166 -5.00 4.96 -7.23
C ARG A 166 -5.29 3.54 -7.70
N MET A 167 -4.25 2.81 -8.12
CA MET A 167 -4.40 1.43 -8.58
C MET A 167 -4.81 0.48 -7.45
N ILE A 168 -4.19 0.56 -6.27
CA ILE A 168 -4.59 -0.23 -5.09
C ILE A 168 -6.03 0.07 -4.69
N LEU A 169 -6.41 1.34 -4.61
CA LEU A 169 -7.76 1.76 -4.24
C LEU A 169 -8.80 1.28 -5.27
N ALA A 170 -8.49 1.38 -6.56
CA ALA A 170 -9.36 0.91 -7.63
C ALA A 170 -9.45 -0.63 -7.69
N LEU A 171 -8.36 -1.34 -7.43
CA LEU A 171 -8.36 -2.80 -7.29
C LEU A 171 -9.21 -3.22 -6.10
N PHE A 172 -9.14 -2.51 -4.97
CA PHE A 172 -9.98 -2.81 -3.81
C PHE A 172 -11.47 -2.66 -4.14
N SER A 173 -11.89 -1.56 -4.77
CA SER A 173 -13.32 -1.37 -5.10
C SER A 173 -13.83 -2.35 -6.15
N LYS A 174 -13.04 -2.63 -7.19
CA LYS A 174 -13.48 -3.42 -8.36
C LYS A 174 -13.23 -4.92 -8.28
N SER A 175 -12.51 -5.41 -7.29
CA SER A 175 -12.17 -6.83 -7.15
C SER A 175 -13.08 -7.55 -6.15
N GLU A 176 -13.05 -8.87 -6.20
CA GLU A 176 -13.70 -9.79 -5.27
C GLU A 176 -13.10 -9.74 -3.86
N GLU A 177 -13.85 -10.26 -2.88
CA GLU A 177 -13.51 -10.17 -1.46
C GLU A 177 -12.14 -10.76 -1.13
N ARG A 178 -11.78 -11.90 -1.73
CA ARG A 178 -10.47 -12.54 -1.52
C ARG A 178 -9.28 -11.68 -1.97
N VAL A 179 -9.48 -10.77 -2.93
CA VAL A 179 -8.45 -9.80 -3.35
C VAL A 179 -8.47 -8.58 -2.42
N ARG A 180 -9.66 -8.11 -2.00
CA ARG A 180 -9.81 -7.03 -1.01
C ARG A 180 -9.15 -7.36 0.33
N GLU A 181 -9.39 -8.57 0.86
CA GLU A 181 -8.77 -9.08 2.08
C GLU A 181 -7.24 -9.12 1.94
N CYS A 182 -6.74 -9.56 0.78
CA CYS A 182 -5.30 -9.60 0.50
C CYS A 182 -4.68 -8.20 0.47
N ILE A 183 -5.32 -7.23 -0.20
CA ILE A 183 -4.91 -5.82 -0.20
C ILE A 183 -4.88 -5.26 1.22
N ALA A 184 -5.96 -5.44 1.99
CA ALA A 184 -6.04 -4.99 3.37
C ALA A 184 -4.89 -5.57 4.19
N ARG A 185 -4.69 -6.89 4.14
CA ARG A 185 -3.61 -7.58 4.85
C ARG A 185 -2.23 -7.01 4.53
N VAL A 186 -1.89 -6.82 3.25
CA VAL A 186 -0.58 -6.29 2.82
C VAL A 186 -0.34 -4.86 3.30
N LEU A 187 -1.38 -4.02 3.31
CA LEU A 187 -1.23 -2.64 3.80
C LEU A 187 -1.09 -2.61 5.34
N ILE A 188 -1.91 -3.41 6.04
CA ILE A 188 -1.97 -3.44 7.50
C ILE A 188 -0.71 -4.08 8.10
N GLU A 189 -0.22 -5.20 7.58
CA GLU A 189 1.01 -5.83 8.10
C GLU A 189 2.21 -4.86 8.06
N ARG A 190 2.21 -3.92 7.11
CA ARG A 190 3.27 -2.93 6.94
C ARG A 190 3.15 -1.74 7.90
N ILE A 191 2.08 -1.61 8.67
CA ILE A 191 1.96 -0.58 9.71
C ILE A 191 1.90 -1.17 11.12
N LEU A 192 1.71 -2.49 11.25
CA LEU A 192 1.79 -3.21 12.53
C LEU A 192 3.22 -3.44 13.03
N VAL A 193 4.21 -3.02 12.24
CA VAL A 193 5.63 -3.05 12.61
C VAL A 193 6.06 -1.72 13.23
N ASN A 194 7.26 -1.69 13.82
CA ASN A 194 7.83 -0.44 14.30
C ASN A 194 8.04 0.57 13.15
N ARG A 195 7.90 1.86 13.49
CA ARG A 195 8.22 2.98 12.60
C ARG A 195 9.67 2.88 12.09
N PRO A 196 9.99 3.44 10.90
CA PRO A 196 9.17 4.35 10.08
C PRO A 196 8.15 3.64 9.17
N PHE A 197 7.16 4.41 8.70
CA PHE A 197 6.18 3.98 7.69
C PHE A 197 6.35 4.80 6.42
N PRO A 198 6.25 4.21 5.22
CA PRO A 198 6.30 4.98 3.98
C PRO A 198 5.09 5.92 3.87
N TRP A 199 5.34 7.14 3.41
CA TRP A 199 4.32 8.20 3.35
C TRP A 199 3.11 7.78 2.51
N GLY A 200 3.34 7.28 1.30
CA GLY A 200 2.30 6.86 0.36
C GLY A 200 1.51 5.67 0.88
N LEU A 201 2.15 4.75 1.61
CA LEU A 201 1.47 3.64 2.25
C LEU A 201 0.44 4.14 3.28
N LEU A 202 0.85 5.09 4.13
CA LEU A 202 -0.05 5.70 5.12
C LEU A 202 -1.21 6.41 4.43
N VAL A 203 -0.93 7.25 3.44
CA VAL A 203 -1.98 8.02 2.75
C VAL A 203 -2.97 7.09 2.04
N THR A 204 -2.51 6.07 1.32
CA THR A 204 -3.40 5.08 0.68
C THR A 204 -4.24 4.33 1.70
N LEU A 205 -3.66 3.93 2.84
CA LEU A 205 -4.40 3.22 3.87
C LEU A 205 -5.42 4.13 4.58
N ILE A 206 -5.06 5.38 4.87
CA ILE A 206 -5.98 6.37 5.45
C ILE A 206 -7.19 6.57 4.54
N GLU A 207 -6.96 6.74 3.24
CA GLU A 207 -8.03 6.89 2.25
C GLU A 207 -8.95 5.66 2.25
N LEU A 208 -8.37 4.45 2.29
CA LEU A 208 -9.11 3.21 2.33
C LEU A 208 -9.98 3.07 3.60
N LEU A 209 -9.44 3.47 4.76
CA LEU A 209 -10.13 3.36 6.05
C LEU A 209 -11.22 4.42 6.26
N ARG A 210 -11.04 5.63 5.69
CA ARG A 210 -11.91 6.79 5.95
C ARG A 210 -12.96 7.02 4.87
N ASN A 211 -12.65 6.76 3.61
CA ASN A 211 -13.58 7.07 2.54
C ASN A 211 -14.74 6.06 2.55
N PRO A 212 -15.99 6.51 2.80
CA PRO A 212 -17.14 5.61 2.90
C PRO A 212 -17.41 4.84 1.60
N TYR A 213 -16.91 5.33 0.46
CA TYR A 213 -16.99 4.66 -0.83
C TYR A 213 -16.44 3.23 -0.80
N TYR A 214 -15.37 2.98 -0.06
CA TYR A 214 -14.77 1.63 0.04
C TYR A 214 -15.49 0.74 1.06
N SER A 215 -16.28 1.33 1.96
CA SER A 215 -17.02 0.63 3.02
C SER A 215 -16.13 -0.40 3.75
N PHE A 216 -14.88 -0.02 4.04
CA PHE A 216 -13.85 -0.94 4.52
C PHE A 216 -14.29 -1.77 5.74
N TRP A 217 -14.91 -1.11 6.72
CA TRP A 217 -15.37 -1.72 7.97
C TRP A 217 -16.60 -2.64 7.82
N ASN A 218 -17.23 -2.66 6.64
CA ASN A 218 -18.42 -3.46 6.38
C ASN A 218 -18.10 -4.80 5.69
N HIS A 219 -16.84 -5.07 5.32
CA HIS A 219 -16.47 -6.36 4.71
C HIS A 219 -16.27 -7.43 5.79
N GLU A 220 -16.63 -8.69 5.49
CA GLU A 220 -16.65 -9.78 6.49
C GLU A 220 -15.26 -10.04 7.08
N PHE A 221 -14.21 -9.93 6.26
CA PHE A 221 -12.84 -10.14 6.73
C PHE A 221 -12.40 -9.15 7.82
N THR A 222 -13.04 -7.98 7.95
CA THR A 222 -12.74 -7.02 9.03
C THR A 222 -13.42 -7.37 10.35
N GLN A 223 -14.46 -8.20 10.32
CA GLN A 223 -15.28 -8.58 11.48
C GLN A 223 -15.14 -10.07 11.84
N ARG A 224 -14.32 -10.82 11.10
CA ARG A 224 -14.14 -12.28 11.26
C ARG A 224 -13.68 -12.68 12.66
N SER A 225 -12.93 -11.85 13.37
CA SER A 225 -12.59 -12.09 14.77
C SER A 225 -12.47 -10.79 15.58
N PRO A 226 -12.76 -10.83 16.90
CA PRO A 226 -12.59 -9.68 17.79
C PRO A 226 -11.16 -9.12 17.77
N GLN A 227 -10.17 -10.00 17.66
CA GLN A 227 -8.75 -9.62 17.59
C GLN A 227 -8.43 -8.79 16.33
N ILE A 228 -8.99 -9.17 15.17
CA ILE A 228 -8.80 -8.39 13.94
C ILE A 228 -9.43 -7.00 14.11
N VAL A 229 -10.63 -6.92 14.66
CA VAL A 229 -11.31 -5.64 14.92
C VAL A 229 -10.48 -4.75 15.85
N GLU A 230 -9.94 -5.31 16.93
CA GLU A 230 -9.07 -4.59 17.87
C GLU A 230 -7.80 -4.07 17.19
N ILE A 231 -7.11 -4.91 16.42
CA ILE A 231 -5.89 -4.53 15.69
C ILE A 231 -6.18 -3.40 14.70
N LEU A 232 -7.25 -3.54 13.89
CA LEU A 232 -7.65 -2.52 12.93
C LEU A 232 -8.06 -1.22 13.61
N THR A 233 -8.77 -1.30 14.74
CA THR A 233 -9.17 -0.13 15.53
C THR A 233 -7.96 0.56 16.15
N ALA A 234 -7.00 -0.19 16.67
CA ALA A 234 -5.75 0.35 17.23
C ALA A 234 -4.92 1.04 16.14
N VAL A 235 -4.83 0.43 14.96
CA VAL A 235 -4.25 1.02 13.76
C VAL A 235 -4.92 2.34 13.41
N ALA A 236 -6.25 2.35 13.28
CA ALA A 236 -7.00 3.55 12.94
C ALA A 236 -6.78 4.66 13.99
N LYS A 237 -6.79 4.32 15.28
CA LYS A 237 -6.48 5.26 16.38
C LYS A 237 -5.04 5.75 16.37
N SER A 238 -4.06 4.91 16.03
CA SER A 238 -2.64 5.32 15.96
C SER A 238 -2.37 6.30 14.81
N ILE A 239 -3.21 6.24 13.79
CA ILE A 239 -3.29 7.16 12.66
C ILE A 239 -4.20 8.36 13.01
N HIS A 240 -4.94 8.33 14.13
CA HIS A 240 -5.87 9.36 14.59
C HIS A 240 -5.70 9.74 16.07
N PRO A 241 -4.67 10.48 16.46
CA PRO A 241 -4.58 11.04 17.81
C PRO A 241 -5.67 12.09 18.13
N GLY A 242 -6.48 12.53 17.16
CA GLY A 242 -7.42 13.65 17.28
C GLY A 242 -8.80 13.33 17.86
N ASP A 243 -9.29 12.09 17.78
CA ASP A 243 -10.66 11.75 18.21
C ASP A 243 -10.76 11.35 19.70
N ALA A 244 -9.64 11.39 20.43
CA ALA A 244 -9.60 11.10 21.86
C ALA A 244 -10.02 12.28 22.77
N ARG A 245 -10.38 13.44 22.22
CA ARG A 245 -10.70 14.66 23.01
C ARG A 245 -12.15 15.14 22.99
N SER A 246 -13.08 14.37 22.45
CA SER A 246 -14.51 14.71 22.51
C SER A 246 -15.33 13.57 23.11
N GLN A 247 -15.13 13.30 24.40
CA GLN A 247 -16.23 12.85 25.25
C GLN A 247 -16.89 14.10 25.85
N PRO A 248 -18.21 14.28 25.74
CA PRO A 248 -18.89 15.31 26.49
C PRO A 248 -18.85 14.91 27.96
N ALA A 249 -18.08 15.65 28.78
CA ALA A 249 -18.17 15.59 30.23
C ALA A 249 -19.55 16.14 30.64
N GLY A 250 -20.54 15.24 30.71
CA GLY A 250 -21.90 15.54 31.11
C GLY A 250 -22.36 14.57 32.18
N ALA A 251 -21.86 14.72 33.41
CA ALA A 251 -22.52 14.24 34.60
C ALA A 251 -22.16 15.17 35.79
N PRO A 252 -23.13 15.58 36.62
CA PRO A 252 -22.98 16.68 37.55
C PRO A 252 -22.23 16.26 38.82
N SER A 253 -21.25 17.07 39.23
CA SER A 253 -20.59 16.95 40.52
C SER A 253 -21.53 17.42 41.64
N HIS A 254 -22.10 16.48 42.39
CA HIS A 254 -22.60 16.77 43.73
C HIS A 254 -21.43 17.07 44.66
N GLY A 255 -21.48 18.23 45.31
CA GLY A 255 -20.40 18.74 46.14
C GLY A 255 -20.23 18.00 47.45
N HIS A 256 -19.04 18.16 48.04
CA HIS A 256 -18.87 18.32 49.48
C HIS A 256 -17.62 19.16 49.77
N SER A 257 -17.87 20.24 50.50
CA SER A 257 -16.94 21.12 51.18
C SER A 257 -16.18 20.40 52.29
N ALA A 258 -14.87 20.66 52.41
CA ALA A 258 -14.15 20.46 53.67
C ALA A 258 -13.03 21.51 53.82
N GLN A 259 -13.11 22.23 54.93
CA GLN A 259 -12.22 23.30 55.39
C GLN A 259 -10.83 22.77 55.77
N ALA A 260 -9.81 23.62 55.63
CA ALA A 260 -8.47 23.42 56.19
C ALA A 260 -8.32 24.22 57.51
N PRO A 261 -7.63 23.71 58.54
CA PRO A 261 -7.16 24.52 59.65
C PRO A 261 -5.66 24.83 59.50
N GLN A 262 -5.28 26.10 59.65
CA GLN A 262 -3.91 26.51 59.92
C GLN A 262 -3.85 27.16 61.31
N THR A 263 -2.97 26.64 62.15
CA THR A 263 -2.58 27.19 63.46
C THR A 263 -1.08 27.43 63.50
N LEU A 264 -0.69 28.33 64.41
CA LEU A 264 0.64 28.68 64.95
C LEU A 264 1.39 29.85 64.28
N VAL A 265 2.02 30.81 64.97
CA VAL A 265 1.93 31.47 66.30
C VAL A 265 3.07 32.53 66.32
N GLN A 266 2.76 33.76 66.76
CA GLN A 266 3.55 34.80 67.52
C GLN A 266 5.03 35.11 67.19
N SER A 267 5.43 36.35 66.80
CA SER A 267 5.84 37.57 67.62
C SER A 267 7.36 37.59 67.98
N PRO A 268 7.99 38.64 68.56
CA PRO A 268 7.86 40.13 68.60
C PRO A 268 9.26 40.80 68.27
N PRO A 269 9.63 42.06 68.64
CA PRO A 269 8.94 43.21 69.28
C PRO A 269 8.65 44.41 68.38
#